data_AF-A0A3A8ZCJ0-F1
#
_entry.id   AF-A0A3A8ZCJ0-F1
#
_cell.length_a   1.000
_cell.length_b   1.000
_cell.length_c   1.000
_cell.angle_alpha   90.00
_cell.angle_beta   90.00
_cell.angle_gamma   90.00
#
_symmetry.space_group_name_H-M   'P 1'
#
loop_
_entity.id
_entity.type
_entity.pdbx_description
1 polymer ?
#
loop_
_entity_poly.entity_id
_entity_poly.type
_entity_poly.pdbx_seq_one_letter_code
_entity_poly.pdbx_strand_id
1 'polypeptide(L)'
;MDNVEFKWTDGTDKTFHKFYLRTENYYSSIVGGEENRKSFIPYNISSSIQHVLIAYINGVPIACSGLKKYSEKDVEIKRVWVEPKCRGHHIATDMMKIIETKQNNNAFNGQFYRHGK
;
A
#
# COMPACT_ATOMS: atom_id res chain seq x y z
N MET A 1 6.42 23.63 -2.19
CA MET A 1 5.92 22.26 -2.35
C MET A 1 6.74 21.40 -1.41
N ASP A 2 6.11 20.80 -0.40
CA ASP A 2 6.81 19.84 0.45
C ASP A 2 7.27 18.66 -0.40
N ASN A 3 8.55 18.29 -0.27
CA ASN A 3 9.11 17.17 -1.02
C ASN A 3 8.58 15.84 -0.44
N VAL A 4 8.05 14.98 -1.30
CA VAL A 4 7.58 13.65 -0.89
C VAL A 4 8.74 12.67 -1.02
N GLU A 5 9.12 12.07 0.10
CA GLU A 5 10.15 11.03 0.14
C GLU A 5 9.50 9.65 0.13
N PHE A 6 10.04 8.71 -0.65
CA PHE A 6 9.54 7.34 -0.72
C PHE A 6 10.57 6.36 -0.18
N LYS A 7 10.16 5.52 0.77
CA LYS A 7 11.01 4.50 1.40
C LYS A 7 10.43 3.11 1.22
N TRP A 8 11.29 2.18 0.82
CA TRP A 8 10.95 0.75 0.73
C TRP A 8 11.17 0.06 2.08
N THR A 9 10.24 -0.83 2.42
CA THR A 9 10.28 -1.70 3.60
C THR A 9 9.51 -2.99 3.28
N ASP A 10 9.08 -3.74 4.28
CA ASP A 10 8.33 -4.99 4.15
C ASP A 10 7.09 -5.04 5.07
N GLY A 11 6.37 -6.15 5.03
CA GLY A 11 5.14 -6.35 5.80
C GLY A 11 5.33 -6.34 7.33
N THR A 12 6.55 -6.38 7.86
CA THR A 12 6.83 -6.35 9.30
C THR A 12 6.97 -4.92 9.85
N ASP A 13 6.98 -3.92 8.97
CA ASP A 13 7.11 -2.52 9.33
C ASP A 13 5.96 -2.01 10.21
N LYS A 14 6.30 -1.39 11.35
CA LYS A 14 5.32 -0.87 12.32
C LYS A 14 4.48 0.28 11.74
N THR A 15 5.06 1.09 10.86
CA THR A 15 4.35 2.18 10.16
C THR A 15 3.35 1.61 9.17
N PHE A 16 3.74 0.58 8.42
CA PHE A 16 2.82 -0.15 7.55
C PHE A 16 1.65 -0.77 8.33
N HIS A 17 1.94 -1.40 9.47
CA HIS A 17 0.90 -1.96 10.34
C HIS A 17 -0.10 -0.89 10.82
N LYS A 18 0.37 0.30 11.19
CA LYS A 18 -0.50 1.43 11.56
C LYS A 18 -1.40 1.87 10.41
N PHE A 19 -0.86 1.99 9.21
CA PHE A 19 -1.68 2.32 8.04
C PHE A 19 -2.67 1.22 7.67
N TYR A 20 -2.29 -0.03 7.85
CA TYR A 20 -3.19 -1.16 7.66
C TYR A 20 -4.42 -1.05 8.58
N LEU A 21 -4.20 -0.90 9.89
CA LEU A 21 -5.30 -0.74 10.86
C LEU A 21 -6.17 0.48 10.52
N ARG A 22 -5.54 1.59 10.12
CA ARG A 22 -6.27 2.79 9.71
C ARG A 22 -7.14 2.57 8.47
N THR A 23 -6.62 1.82 7.51
CA THR A 23 -7.33 1.45 6.29
C THR A 23 -8.54 0.59 6.63
N GLU A 24 -8.39 -0.44 7.47
CA GLU A 24 -9.50 -1.29 7.89
C GLU A 24 -10.56 -0.51 8.67
N ASN A 25 -10.15 0.32 9.62
CA ASN A 25 -11.06 1.16 10.40
C ASN A 25 -11.86 2.12 9.51
N TYR A 26 -11.19 2.77 8.56
CA TYR A 26 -11.85 3.65 7.58
C TYR A 26 -12.83 2.88 6.71
N TYR A 27 -12.44 1.71 6.21
CA TYR A 27 -13.39 0.90 5.47
C TYR A 27 -14.56 0.49 6.40
N SER A 28 -14.30 0.11 7.65
CA SER A 28 -15.34 -0.39 8.58
C SER A 28 -16.37 0.67 8.89
N SER A 29 -15.96 1.93 8.99
CA SER A 29 -16.88 3.04 9.15
C SER A 29 -17.76 3.27 7.92
N ILE A 30 -17.25 3.10 6.69
CA ILE A 30 -18.07 3.29 5.49
C ILE A 30 -19.12 2.18 5.27
N VAL A 31 -18.92 0.98 5.82
CA VAL A 31 -19.86 -0.15 5.67
C VAL A 31 -20.72 -0.39 6.92
N GLY A 32 -20.71 0.53 7.89
CA GLY A 32 -21.57 0.47 9.08
C GLY A 32 -21.12 -0.53 10.15
N GLY A 33 -19.82 -0.84 10.24
CA GLY A 33 -19.25 -1.63 11.33
C GLY A 33 -18.33 -2.76 10.87
N GLU A 34 -17.41 -3.15 11.76
CA GLU A 34 -16.44 -4.24 11.53
C GLU A 34 -17.14 -5.60 11.33
N GLU A 35 -18.29 -5.81 11.97
CA GLU A 35 -19.03 -7.08 11.93
C GLU A 35 -19.48 -7.46 10.52
N ASN A 36 -19.75 -6.46 9.66
CA ASN A 36 -20.07 -6.67 8.25
C ASN A 36 -18.87 -7.16 7.42
N ARG A 37 -17.67 -7.19 8.02
CA ARG A 37 -16.40 -7.49 7.34
C ARG A 37 -15.48 -8.45 8.08
N LYS A 38 -15.85 -8.96 9.26
CA LYS A 38 -15.00 -9.84 10.09
C LYS A 38 -14.40 -11.02 9.29
N SER A 39 -15.14 -11.57 8.32
CA SER A 39 -14.66 -12.66 7.43
C SER A 39 -13.58 -12.24 6.43
N PHE A 40 -13.33 -10.94 6.23
CA PHE A 40 -12.37 -10.38 5.26
C PHE A 40 -11.11 -9.79 5.91
N ILE A 41 -11.00 -9.79 7.25
CA ILE A 41 -9.84 -9.29 7.97
C ILE A 41 -8.79 -10.42 8.02
N PRO A 42 -7.72 -10.37 7.22
CA PRO A 42 -6.73 -11.43 7.21
C PRO A 42 -5.86 -11.31 8.47
N TYR A 43 -5.84 -12.37 9.27
CA TYR A 43 -5.10 -12.42 10.54
C TYR A 43 -3.56 -12.34 10.37
N ASN A 44 -3.03 -12.55 9.16
CA ASN A 44 -1.60 -12.77 8.94
C ASN A 44 -1.05 -12.03 7.70
N ILE A 45 -1.28 -10.72 7.61
CA ILE A 45 -0.93 -9.93 6.42
C ILE A 45 0.58 -9.78 6.24
N SER A 46 1.29 -9.61 7.35
CA SER A 46 2.73 -9.32 7.38
C SER A 46 3.57 -10.36 6.63
N SER A 47 3.25 -11.66 6.77
CA SER A 47 3.98 -12.75 6.09
C SER A 47 3.75 -12.82 4.59
N SER A 48 2.64 -12.26 4.08
CA SER A 48 2.28 -12.30 2.65
C SER A 48 2.71 -11.07 1.86
N ILE A 49 3.10 -9.98 2.55
CA ILE A 49 3.50 -8.71 1.94
C ILE A 49 5.03 -8.60 2.03
N GLN A 50 5.71 -8.88 0.91
CA GLN A 50 7.18 -8.92 0.86
C GLN A 50 7.80 -7.54 0.68
N HIS A 51 7.06 -6.62 0.05
CA HIS A 51 7.54 -5.26 -0.19
C HIS A 51 6.45 -4.26 0.15
N VAL A 52 6.86 -3.15 0.75
CA VAL A 52 5.99 -2.03 1.07
C VAL A 52 6.69 -0.75 0.64
N LEU A 53 5.97 0.15 0.00
CA LEU A 53 6.41 1.51 -0.25
C LEU A 53 5.67 2.45 0.69
N ILE A 54 6.40 3.29 1.43
CA ILE A 54 5.84 4.30 2.33
C ILE A 54 6.28 5.68 1.84
N ALA A 55 5.33 6.60 1.73
CA ALA A 55 5.60 8.00 1.41
C ALA A 55 5.63 8.86 2.68
N TYR A 56 6.54 9.82 2.72
CA TYR A 56 6.76 10.74 3.83
C TYR A 56 6.75 12.18 3.35
N ILE A 57 6.21 13.08 4.19
CA ILE A 57 6.38 14.53 4.07
C ILE A 57 6.98 15.01 5.38
N ASN A 58 8.12 15.70 5.31
CA ASN A 58 8.81 16.26 6.48
C ASN A 58 9.02 15.22 7.61
N GLY A 59 9.38 13.99 7.23
CA GLY A 59 9.59 12.86 8.15
C GLY A 59 8.31 12.21 8.68
N VAL A 60 7.12 12.73 8.33
CA VAL A 60 5.83 12.16 8.74
C VAL A 60 5.31 11.22 7.65
N PRO A 61 4.98 9.96 7.97
CA PRO A 61 4.40 9.05 7.00
C PRO A 61 2.99 9.51 6.60
N ILE A 62 2.73 9.56 5.29
CA ILE A 62 1.46 10.06 4.72
C ILE A 62 0.77 9.09 3.77
N ALA A 63 1.45 8.05 3.29
CA ALA A 63 0.85 7.03 2.44
C ALA A 63 1.62 5.71 2.50
N CYS A 64 0.96 4.60 2.18
CA CYS A 64 1.60 3.31 1.98
C CYS A 64 0.98 2.50 0.83
N SER A 65 1.74 1.56 0.29
CA SER A 65 1.29 0.54 -0.64
C SER A 65 2.02 -0.76 -0.35
N GLY A 66 1.28 -1.81 0.03
CA GLY A 66 1.82 -3.16 0.17
C GLY A 66 1.82 -3.90 -1.17
N LEU A 67 2.86 -4.68 -1.43
CA LEU A 67 3.00 -5.48 -2.64
C LEU A 67 3.08 -6.95 -2.24
N LYS A 68 2.17 -7.73 -2.79
CA LYS A 68 2.18 -9.19 -2.69
C LYS A 68 2.70 -9.75 -4.01
N LYS A 69 3.69 -10.63 -3.95
CA LYS A 69 4.12 -11.40 -5.14
C LYS A 69 2.95 -12.27 -5.61
N TYR A 70 2.57 -12.12 -6.89
CA TYR A 70 1.52 -12.93 -7.52
C TYR A 70 2.13 -14.03 -8.38
N SER A 71 3.16 -13.71 -9.18
CA SER A 71 3.91 -14.66 -9.98
C SER A 71 5.41 -14.30 -9.96
N GLU A 72 6.24 -15.00 -10.76
CA GLU A 72 7.64 -14.59 -10.97
C GLU A 72 7.76 -13.20 -11.59
N LYS A 73 6.70 -12.75 -12.26
CA LYS A 73 6.65 -11.57 -13.09
C LYS A 73 5.71 -10.52 -12.48
N ASP A 74 4.60 -10.94 -11.90
CA ASP A 74 3.53 -10.03 -11.52
C ASP A 74 3.52 -9.78 -10.00
N VAL A 75 3.21 -8.55 -9.61
CA VAL A 75 2.89 -8.19 -8.22
C VAL A 75 1.46 -7.69 -8.13
N GLU A 76 0.78 -8.12 -7.10
CA GLU A 76 -0.52 -7.59 -6.72
C GLU A 76 -0.31 -6.44 -5.74
N ILE A 77 -0.85 -5.27 -6.11
CA ILE A 77 -0.85 -4.12 -5.21
C ILE A 77 -2.00 -4.28 -4.22
N LYS A 78 -1.67 -4.30 -2.94
CA LYS A 78 -2.65 -4.38 -1.83
C LYS A 78 -2.45 -3.24 -0.86
N ARG A 79 -3.55 -2.89 -0.17
CA ARG A 79 -3.52 -1.96 0.98
C ARG A 79 -2.86 -0.62 0.64
N VAL A 80 -3.34 0.00 -0.43
CA VAL A 80 -2.99 1.39 -0.75
C VAL A 80 -3.74 2.30 0.20
N TRP A 81 -3.02 3.16 0.89
CA TRP A 81 -3.59 4.19 1.75
C TRP A 81 -2.90 5.51 1.49
N VAL A 82 -3.68 6.58 1.38
CA VAL A 82 -3.21 7.96 1.43
C VAL A 82 -4.00 8.69 2.49
N GLU A 83 -3.29 9.37 3.38
CA GLU A 83 -3.87 10.23 4.40
C GLU A 83 -4.91 11.18 3.79
N PRO A 84 -6.14 11.29 4.34
CA PRO A 84 -7.20 12.10 3.75
C PRO A 84 -6.77 13.54 3.40
N LYS A 85 -5.99 14.18 4.30
CA LYS A 85 -5.44 15.53 4.11
C LYS A 85 -4.42 15.66 2.97
N CYS A 86 -3.90 14.54 2.46
CA CYS A 86 -2.92 14.48 1.37
C CYS A 86 -3.54 13.92 0.08
N ARG A 87 -4.83 13.60 0.06
CA ARG A 87 -5.51 13.15 -1.16
C ARG A 87 -5.67 14.31 -2.15
N GLY A 88 -5.80 13.97 -3.44
CA GLY A 88 -5.86 14.97 -4.52
C GLY A 88 -4.50 15.51 -4.96
N HIS A 89 -3.38 15.11 -4.32
CA HIS A 89 -2.03 15.55 -4.66
C HIS A 89 -1.20 14.49 -5.41
N HIS A 90 -1.85 13.61 -6.18
CA HIS A 90 -1.21 12.58 -7.03
C HIS A 90 -0.25 11.57 -6.34
N ILE A 91 -0.12 11.57 -5.01
CA ILE A 91 0.77 10.67 -4.26
C ILE A 91 0.57 9.20 -4.63
N ALA A 92 -0.67 8.72 -4.71
CA ALA A 92 -0.95 7.34 -5.11
C ALA A 92 -0.46 7.03 -6.53
N THR A 93 -0.63 7.98 -7.46
CA THR A 93 -0.14 7.85 -8.83
C THR A 93 1.39 7.79 -8.87
N ASP A 94 2.07 8.63 -8.09
CA ASP A 94 3.54 8.64 -8.05
C ASP A 94 4.10 7.37 -7.42
N MET A 95 3.45 6.84 -6.37
CA MET A 95 3.79 5.52 -5.83
C MET A 95 3.70 4.43 -6.90
N MET A 96 2.66 4.43 -7.72
CA MET A 96 2.48 3.44 -8.79
C MET A 96 3.63 3.50 -9.80
N LYS A 97 4.02 4.69 -10.25
CA LYS A 97 5.17 4.88 -11.16
C LYS A 97 6.47 4.36 -10.56
N ILE A 98 6.69 4.57 -9.26
CA ILE A 98 7.88 4.08 -8.55
C ILE A 98 7.87 2.55 -8.48
N ILE A 99 6.71 1.95 -8.19
CA ILE A 99 6.55 0.49 -8.17
C ILE A 99 6.79 -0.08 -9.57
N GLU A 100 6.22 0.52 -10.61
CA GLU A 100 6.43 0.18 -12.03
C GLU A 100 7.90 0.25 -12.43
N THR A 101 8.57 1.33 -12.08
CA THR A 101 10.00 1.54 -12.38
C THR A 101 10.89 0.51 -11.67
N LYS A 102 10.54 0.10 -10.44
CA LYS A 102 11.30 -0.91 -9.70
C LYS A 102 11.20 -2.30 -10.32
N GLN A 103 10.08 -2.62 -10.97
CA GLN A 103 9.94 -3.88 -11.70
C GLN A 103 10.82 -3.91 -12.95
N ASN A 104 10.75 -2.86 -13.76
CA ASN A 104 11.44 -2.77 -15.05
C ASN A 104 12.98 -2.76 -14.96
N ASN A 105 13.56 -2.39 -13.80
CA ASN A 105 15.01 -2.22 -13.60
C ASN A 105 15.73 -3.45 -12.99
N ASN A 106 15.24 -4.69 -13.19
CA ASN A 106 15.85 -5.97 -12.73
C ASN A 106 15.58 -6.44 -11.27
N ALA A 107 14.33 -6.39 -10.78
CA ALA A 107 13.96 -7.17 -9.57
C ALA A 107 12.67 -7.99 -9.68
N PHE A 108 11.75 -7.67 -10.59
CA PHE A 108 10.52 -8.43 -10.86
C PHE A 108 10.12 -8.24 -12.31
N ASN A 109 10.04 -9.33 -13.08
CA ASN A 109 10.04 -9.28 -14.54
C ASN A 109 8.62 -9.33 -15.12
N GLY A 110 7.68 -8.45 -14.74
CA GLY A 110 6.30 -8.57 -15.23
C GLY A 110 5.34 -7.41 -15.10
N GLN A 111 4.11 -7.67 -15.57
CA GLN A 111 3.08 -6.69 -15.86
C GLN A 111 2.14 -6.48 -14.66
N PHE A 112 1.58 -5.27 -14.58
CA PHE A 112 0.61 -4.93 -13.54
C PHE A 112 -0.77 -5.49 -13.84
N TYR A 113 -1.25 -6.38 -12.98
CA TYR A 113 -2.68 -6.69 -12.89
C TYR A 113 -3.33 -5.75 -11.87
N ARG A 114 -4.01 -4.71 -12.37
CA ARG A 114 -4.98 -3.95 -11.57
C ARG A 114 -6.32 -4.68 -11.64
N HIS A 115 -6.81 -5.20 -10.53
CA HIS A 115 -8.20 -5.61 -10.44
C HIS A 115 -9.06 -4.35 -10.33
N GLY A 116 -9.43 -3.78 -11.48
CA GLY A 116 -10.54 -2.83 -11.57
C GLY A 116 -11.83 -3.61 -11.33
N LYS A 117 -12.60 -3.19 -10.33
CA LYS A 117 -14.03 -3.50 -10.31
C LYS A 117 -14.75 -2.58 -11.29
#